data_AF-A0A485LPB6-F1
#
_entry.id   AF-A0A485LPB6-F1
#
_cell.length_a   1.000
_cell.length_b   1.000
_cell.length_c   1.000
_cell.angle_alpha   90.00
_cell.angle_beta   90.00
_cell.angle_gamma   90.00
#
_symmetry.space_group_name_H-M   'P 1'
#
loop_
_entity.id
_entity.type
_entity.pdbx_description
1 polymer ?
#
loop_
_entity_poly.entity_id
_entity_poly.type
_entity_poly.pdbx_seq_one_letter_code
_entity_poly.pdbx_strand_id
1 'polypeptide(L)'
;MSAAKDFSATEALNAQVEASKVDVLKKRIDELQAENEHLRFLHQKSEKETHEFVAYFQRELGAREKVTAKLSEDLSDAKTRFHDETVELKTKYDLDTRQMLQTSKLVEHSLSDKLKVAQEDLSKLEIFRDMKDSVEKKMQALSDTIEAERAAHKEAMAMLERKFLEEKARNQKDTDKRIEKIKQQSREDARNVLDADTRKIVTDNKRMGEELRFQLQTTEELTKEKAKLEAAAKTLKSEIQMHTDKELEYAKYGQKQTREIKQLQAKVKTLEKSLCQVVHEFEKEKHVLTTKTEKELDDVSLDADGLRKLLKLKNKELRNMKRLSQTILDQRTDVEQFFLDSLEIVKTQLADEKKRVVDAERLQDAKLTPAERGLKFPRLKTRPNQSNNNSSPLGVKDKVDLRSLSWEERERVLRLLFAKINSVQGFFDAPPDDPRASPYETPFLTELDHATTVGTSGGGPMLPRHFPSRPPTHSDG
;
A
#
# COMPACT_ATOMS: atom_id res chain seq x y z
N MET A 1 -49.60 -124.18 -48.78
CA MET A 1 -48.83 -123.56 -47.67
C MET A 1 -47.51 -122.99 -48.20
N SER A 2 -47.52 -121.85 -48.92
CA SER A 2 -46.27 -121.16 -49.33
C SER A 2 -46.40 -119.63 -49.52
N ALA A 3 -47.55 -119.02 -49.21
CA ALA A 3 -47.77 -117.58 -49.40
C ALA A 3 -47.60 -116.75 -48.11
N ALA A 4 -47.36 -117.40 -46.96
CA ALA A 4 -47.22 -116.73 -45.66
C ALA A 4 -45.77 -116.35 -45.30
N LYS A 5 -44.77 -116.83 -46.05
CA LYS A 5 -43.34 -116.51 -45.82
C LYS A 5 -42.84 -115.30 -46.63
N ASP A 6 -43.36 -115.09 -47.84
CA ASP A 6 -42.93 -113.98 -48.70
C ASP A 6 -43.50 -112.62 -48.26
N PHE A 7 -44.69 -112.61 -47.64
CA PHE A 7 -45.26 -111.38 -47.05
C PHE A 7 -44.41 -110.86 -45.88
N SER A 8 -43.81 -111.75 -45.10
CA SER A 8 -42.96 -111.42 -43.95
C SER A 8 -41.62 -110.77 -44.35
N ALA A 9 -41.04 -111.15 -45.49
CA ALA A 9 -39.79 -110.57 -45.97
C ALA A 9 -39.98 -109.18 -46.60
N THR A 10 -41.06 -108.95 -47.35
CA THR A 10 -41.40 -107.64 -47.89
C THR A 10 -41.81 -106.65 -46.80
N GLU A 11 -42.50 -107.13 -45.77
CA GLU A 11 -42.91 -106.32 -44.61
C GLU A 11 -41.69 -105.95 -43.73
N ALA A 12 -40.70 -106.85 -43.61
CA ALA A 12 -39.42 -106.56 -42.94
C ALA A 12 -38.55 -105.55 -43.73
N LEU A 13 -38.48 -105.65 -45.05
CA LEU A 13 -37.74 -104.68 -45.89
C LEU A 13 -38.42 -103.30 -45.89
N ASN A 14 -39.76 -103.26 -45.95
CA ASN A 14 -40.51 -102.02 -45.87
C ASN A 14 -40.36 -101.38 -44.47
N ALA A 15 -40.38 -102.20 -43.41
CA ALA A 15 -40.06 -101.73 -42.05
C ALA A 15 -38.61 -101.21 -41.94
N GLN A 16 -37.64 -101.81 -42.64
CA GLN A 16 -36.25 -101.36 -42.65
C GLN A 16 -36.06 -100.04 -43.44
N VAL A 17 -36.73 -99.87 -44.58
CA VAL A 17 -36.72 -98.63 -45.37
C VAL A 17 -37.44 -97.50 -44.62
N GLU A 18 -38.58 -97.79 -43.99
CA GLU A 18 -39.29 -96.83 -43.16
C GLU A 18 -38.48 -96.50 -41.89
N ALA A 19 -37.80 -97.47 -41.25
CA ALA A 19 -36.86 -97.20 -40.17
C ALA A 19 -35.69 -96.31 -40.61
N SER A 20 -35.13 -96.56 -41.81
CA SER A 20 -34.08 -95.72 -42.40
C SER A 20 -34.55 -94.30 -42.70
N LYS A 21 -35.75 -94.12 -43.24
CA LYS A 21 -36.34 -92.78 -43.47
C LYS A 21 -36.62 -92.07 -42.16
N VAL A 22 -37.17 -92.78 -41.18
CA VAL A 22 -37.40 -92.28 -39.82
C VAL A 22 -36.08 -91.84 -39.18
N ASP A 23 -34.99 -92.59 -39.37
CA ASP A 23 -33.67 -92.23 -38.83
C ASP A 23 -33.04 -91.03 -39.55
N VAL A 24 -33.23 -90.88 -40.86
CA VAL A 24 -32.81 -89.67 -41.60
C VAL A 24 -33.61 -88.45 -41.15
N LEU A 25 -34.93 -88.59 -40.98
CA LEU A 25 -35.79 -87.52 -40.48
C LEU A 25 -35.46 -87.17 -39.02
N LYS A 26 -35.16 -88.14 -38.16
CA LYS A 26 -34.68 -87.90 -36.79
C LYS A 26 -33.39 -87.11 -36.79
N LYS A 27 -32.38 -87.53 -37.56
CA LYS A 27 -31.13 -86.76 -37.70
C LYS A 27 -31.38 -85.34 -38.20
N ARG A 28 -32.30 -85.15 -39.14
CA ARG A 28 -32.67 -83.81 -39.63
C ARG A 28 -33.39 -82.98 -38.57
N ILE A 29 -34.25 -83.60 -37.76
CA ILE A 29 -34.90 -82.95 -36.61
C ILE A 29 -33.85 -82.57 -35.57
N ASP A 30 -32.92 -83.46 -35.23
CA ASP A 30 -31.83 -83.21 -34.28
C ASP A 30 -30.92 -82.07 -34.79
N GLU A 31 -30.60 -82.05 -36.09
CA GLU A 31 -29.85 -80.95 -36.73
C GLU A 31 -30.60 -79.62 -36.65
N LEU A 32 -31.90 -79.60 -36.98
CA LEU A 32 -32.73 -78.39 -36.91
C LEU A 32 -32.96 -77.92 -35.48
N GLN A 33 -33.00 -78.84 -34.50
CA GLN A 33 -33.06 -78.53 -33.09
C GLN A 33 -31.73 -77.90 -32.63
N ALA A 34 -30.60 -78.51 -32.99
CA ALA A 34 -29.28 -77.96 -32.69
C ALA A 34 -29.06 -76.59 -33.35
N GLU A 35 -29.53 -76.40 -34.59
CA GLU A 35 -29.48 -75.11 -35.30
C GLU A 35 -30.37 -74.06 -34.62
N ASN A 36 -31.60 -74.41 -34.21
CA ASN A 36 -32.47 -73.52 -33.44
C ASN A 36 -31.87 -73.15 -32.08
N GLU A 37 -31.26 -74.12 -31.38
CA GLU A 37 -30.56 -73.87 -30.12
C GLU A 37 -29.36 -72.95 -30.31
N HIS A 38 -28.58 -73.14 -31.38
CA HIS A 38 -27.48 -72.27 -31.74
C HIS A 38 -27.94 -70.85 -32.10
N LEU A 39 -29.02 -70.71 -32.88
CA LEU A 39 -29.62 -69.40 -33.19
C LEU A 39 -30.16 -68.70 -31.95
N ARG A 40 -30.80 -69.42 -31.03
CA ARG A 40 -31.24 -68.88 -29.73
C ARG A 40 -30.04 -68.44 -28.88
N PHE A 41 -28.97 -69.22 -28.86
CA PHE A 41 -27.74 -68.85 -28.17
C PHE A 41 -27.11 -67.59 -28.76
N LEU A 42 -27.00 -67.51 -30.09
CA LEU A 42 -26.48 -66.31 -30.77
C LEU A 42 -27.37 -65.09 -30.53
N HIS A 43 -28.70 -65.24 -30.58
CA HIS A 43 -29.63 -64.17 -30.28
C HIS A 43 -29.46 -63.68 -28.84
N GLN A 44 -29.44 -64.59 -27.86
CA GLN A 44 -29.22 -64.26 -26.46
C GLN A 44 -27.85 -63.60 -26.22
N LYS A 45 -26.81 -64.04 -26.95
CA LYS A 45 -25.48 -63.41 -26.90
C LYS A 45 -25.52 -61.98 -27.46
N SER A 46 -26.12 -61.79 -28.64
CA SER A 46 -26.27 -60.47 -29.26
C SER A 46 -27.13 -59.52 -28.41
N GLU A 47 -28.15 -60.05 -27.74
CA GLU A 47 -29.00 -59.31 -26.83
C GLU A 47 -28.22 -58.87 -25.60
N LYS A 48 -27.40 -59.76 -25.01
CA LYS A 48 -26.50 -59.41 -23.89
C LYS A 48 -25.49 -58.33 -24.29
N GLU A 49 -24.84 -58.49 -25.44
CA GLU A 49 -23.90 -57.48 -25.98
C GLU A 49 -24.61 -56.13 -26.17
N THR A 50 -25.83 -56.12 -26.72
CA THR A 50 -26.64 -54.89 -26.88
C THR A 50 -26.97 -54.25 -25.54
N HIS A 51 -27.37 -55.03 -24.53
CA HIS A 51 -27.61 -54.51 -23.17
C HIS A 51 -26.34 -53.96 -22.53
N GLU A 52 -25.19 -54.61 -22.73
CA GLU A 52 -23.89 -54.12 -22.24
C GLU A 52 -23.51 -52.79 -22.90
N PHE A 53 -23.71 -52.64 -24.21
CA PHE A 53 -23.49 -51.37 -24.90
C PHE A 53 -24.43 -50.27 -24.40
N VAL A 54 -25.73 -50.57 -24.25
CA VAL A 54 -26.70 -49.61 -23.72
C VAL A 54 -26.34 -49.20 -22.29
N ALA A 55 -25.98 -50.15 -21.42
CA ALA A 55 -25.56 -49.86 -20.05
C ALA A 55 -24.27 -49.02 -19.99
N TYR A 56 -23.31 -49.30 -20.89
CA TYR A 56 -22.10 -48.48 -21.02
C TYR A 56 -22.45 -47.05 -21.44
N PHE A 57 -23.25 -46.86 -22.50
CA PHE A 57 -23.63 -45.53 -22.97
C PHE A 57 -24.48 -44.77 -21.95
N GLN A 58 -25.39 -45.42 -21.23
CA GLN A 58 -26.15 -44.80 -20.14
C GLN A 58 -25.23 -44.34 -19.01
N ARG A 59 -24.22 -45.14 -18.64
CA ARG A 59 -23.24 -44.75 -17.62
C ARG A 59 -22.38 -43.58 -18.07
N GLU A 60 -21.91 -43.61 -19.31
CA GLU A 60 -21.09 -42.55 -19.91
C GLU A 60 -21.89 -41.24 -20.09
N LEU A 61 -23.14 -41.33 -20.57
CA LEU A 61 -24.06 -40.19 -20.65
C LEU A 61 -24.32 -39.61 -19.26
N GLY A 62 -24.64 -40.45 -18.27
CA GLY A 62 -24.84 -40.00 -16.89
C GLY A 62 -23.59 -39.37 -16.27
N ALA A 63 -22.39 -39.84 -16.62
CA ALA A 63 -21.13 -39.21 -16.20
C ALA A 63 -20.95 -37.83 -16.84
N ARG A 64 -21.21 -37.70 -18.15
CA ARG A 64 -21.15 -36.42 -18.86
C ARG A 64 -22.22 -35.43 -18.41
N GLU A 65 -23.43 -35.89 -18.10
CA GLU A 65 -24.49 -35.07 -17.53
C GLU A 65 -24.10 -34.54 -16.15
N LYS A 66 -23.50 -35.37 -15.29
CA LYS A 66 -22.95 -34.92 -14.00
C LYS A 66 -21.86 -33.86 -14.16
N VAL A 67 -20.95 -34.04 -15.11
CA VAL A 67 -19.90 -33.05 -15.40
C VAL A 67 -20.52 -31.76 -15.94
N THR A 68 -21.50 -31.85 -16.84
CA THR A 68 -22.21 -30.69 -17.41
C THR A 68 -22.96 -29.93 -16.32
N ALA A 69 -23.64 -30.64 -15.41
CA ALA A 69 -24.33 -30.05 -14.28
C ALA A 69 -23.35 -29.29 -13.36
N LYS A 70 -22.23 -29.93 -12.99
CA LYS A 70 -21.18 -29.28 -12.19
C LYS A 70 -20.61 -28.04 -12.87
N LEU A 71 -20.24 -28.12 -14.15
CA LEU A 71 -19.72 -26.97 -14.89
C LEU A 71 -20.76 -25.84 -15.00
N SER A 72 -22.05 -26.17 -15.11
CA SER A 72 -23.11 -25.16 -15.14
C SER A 72 -23.33 -24.49 -13.77
N GLU A 73 -23.18 -25.25 -12.68
CA GLU A 73 -23.22 -24.76 -11.30
C GLU A 73 -22.02 -23.85 -11.03
N ASP A 74 -20.80 -24.32 -11.31
CA ASP A 74 -19.55 -23.54 -11.16
C ASP A 74 -19.60 -22.23 -11.97
N LEU A 75 -20.17 -22.28 -13.19
CA LEU A 75 -20.33 -21.08 -14.03
C LEU A 75 -21.37 -20.11 -13.46
N SER A 76 -22.45 -20.62 -12.88
CA SER A 76 -23.45 -19.81 -12.18
C SER A 76 -22.84 -19.14 -10.95
N ASP A 77 -22.12 -19.91 -10.13
CA ASP A 77 -21.46 -19.41 -8.92
C ASP A 77 -20.36 -18.40 -9.23
N ALA A 78 -19.59 -18.62 -10.29
CA ALA A 78 -18.61 -17.64 -10.75
C ALA A 78 -19.30 -16.33 -11.17
N LYS A 79 -20.41 -16.41 -11.92
CA LYS A 79 -21.17 -15.23 -12.36
C LYS A 79 -21.75 -14.44 -11.19
N THR A 80 -22.30 -15.12 -10.18
CA THR A 80 -22.85 -14.44 -8.99
C THR A 80 -21.74 -13.77 -8.20
N ARG A 81 -20.62 -14.45 -7.96
CA ARG A 81 -19.46 -13.85 -7.27
C ARG A 81 -18.93 -12.61 -8.00
N PHE A 82 -18.73 -12.68 -9.32
CA PHE A 82 -18.30 -11.52 -10.09
C PHE A 82 -19.32 -10.37 -10.04
N HIS A 83 -20.61 -10.69 -10.05
CA HIS A 83 -21.65 -9.68 -9.91
C HIS A 83 -21.60 -9.00 -8.54
N ASP A 84 -21.52 -9.80 -7.47
CA ASP A 84 -21.47 -9.32 -6.09
C ASP A 84 -20.21 -8.47 -5.85
N GLU A 85 -19.03 -8.94 -6.28
CA GLU A 85 -17.77 -8.18 -6.22
C GLU A 85 -17.87 -6.85 -6.99
N THR A 86 -18.49 -6.86 -8.17
CA THR A 86 -18.68 -5.64 -8.98
C THR A 86 -19.61 -4.66 -8.28
N VAL A 87 -20.70 -5.14 -7.67
CA VAL A 87 -21.65 -4.32 -6.93
C VAL A 87 -21.00 -3.76 -5.67
N GLU A 88 -20.30 -4.59 -4.89
CA GLU A 88 -19.56 -4.16 -3.70
C GLU A 88 -18.54 -3.08 -4.04
N LEU A 89 -17.73 -3.30 -5.09
CA LEU A 89 -16.74 -2.33 -5.53
C LEU A 89 -17.38 -0.99 -5.94
N LYS A 90 -18.50 -1.03 -6.70
CA LYS A 90 -19.26 0.18 -7.05
C LYS A 90 -19.80 0.90 -5.82
N THR A 91 -20.40 0.17 -4.88
CA THR A 91 -20.94 0.78 -3.66
C THR A 91 -19.86 1.42 -2.80
N LYS A 92 -18.67 0.83 -2.75
CA LYS A 92 -17.50 1.41 -2.06
C LYS A 92 -17.06 2.71 -2.73
N TYR A 93 -16.87 2.71 -4.05
CA TYR A 93 -16.51 3.94 -4.78
C TYR A 93 -17.57 5.04 -4.66
N ASP A 94 -18.85 4.69 -4.70
CA ASP A 94 -19.95 5.65 -4.52
C ASP A 94 -19.95 6.24 -3.10
N LEU A 95 -19.63 5.45 -2.08
CA LEU A 95 -19.52 5.90 -0.70
C LEU A 95 -18.33 6.84 -0.53
N ASP A 96 -17.16 6.45 -1.02
CA ASP A 96 -15.93 7.25 -0.95
C ASP A 96 -16.11 8.58 -1.68
N THR A 97 -16.72 8.56 -2.87
CA THR A 97 -17.05 9.77 -3.64
C THR A 97 -18.00 10.67 -2.87
N ARG A 98 -19.05 10.12 -2.23
CA ARG A 98 -19.98 10.89 -1.40
C ARG A 98 -19.29 11.51 -0.19
N GLN A 99 -18.43 10.77 0.49
CA GLN A 99 -17.65 11.27 1.63
C GLN A 99 -16.72 12.40 1.19
N MET A 100 -16.00 12.23 0.08
CA MET A 100 -15.11 13.26 -0.44
C MET A 100 -15.84 14.53 -0.85
N LEU A 101 -17.02 14.40 -1.48
CA LEU A 101 -17.85 15.55 -1.81
C LEU A 101 -18.38 16.26 -0.55
N GLN A 102 -18.73 15.51 0.50
CA GLN A 102 -19.19 16.09 1.76
C GLN A 102 -18.07 16.82 2.50
N THR A 103 -16.88 16.23 2.58
CA THR A 103 -15.72 16.87 3.23
C THR A 103 -15.28 18.11 2.45
N SER A 104 -15.24 18.04 1.11
CA SER A 104 -14.97 19.19 0.24
C SER A 104 -15.97 20.33 0.48
N LYS A 105 -17.28 20.04 0.52
CA LYS A 105 -18.30 21.06 0.83
C LYS A 105 -18.12 21.70 2.20
N LEU A 106 -17.81 20.91 3.23
CA LEU A 106 -17.57 21.44 4.57
C LEU A 106 -16.34 22.36 4.62
N VAL A 107 -15.27 21.99 3.91
CA VAL A 107 -14.06 22.82 3.79
C VAL A 107 -14.35 24.10 3.01
N GLU A 108 -15.08 24.01 1.89
CA GLU A 108 -15.51 25.17 1.11
C GLU A 108 -16.35 26.14 1.94
N HIS A 109 -17.34 25.63 2.69
CA HIS A 109 -18.13 26.46 3.60
C HIS A 109 -17.26 27.11 4.68
N SER A 110 -16.36 26.36 5.32
CA SER A 110 -15.46 26.91 6.33
C SER A 110 -14.53 28.00 5.77
N LEU A 111 -13.98 27.79 4.57
CA LEU A 111 -13.14 28.79 3.90
C LEU A 111 -13.95 30.02 3.49
N SER A 112 -15.17 29.83 2.97
CA SER A 112 -16.08 30.92 2.64
C SER A 112 -16.42 31.77 3.86
N ASP A 113 -16.65 31.16 5.02
CA ASP A 113 -16.96 31.89 6.26
C ASP A 113 -15.74 32.67 6.76
N LYS A 114 -14.55 32.06 6.74
CA LYS A 114 -13.30 32.76 7.07
C LYS A 114 -13.03 33.93 6.14
N LEU A 115 -13.31 33.76 4.84
CA LEU A 115 -13.16 34.82 3.84
C LEU A 115 -14.11 35.98 4.13
N LYS A 116 -15.37 35.71 4.49
CA LYS A 116 -16.33 36.76 4.88
C LYS A 116 -15.86 37.54 6.11
N VAL A 117 -15.40 36.84 7.16
CA VAL A 117 -14.88 37.52 8.36
C VAL A 117 -13.66 38.39 8.03
N ALA A 118 -12.74 37.88 7.20
CA ALA A 118 -11.58 38.67 6.77
C ALA A 118 -11.98 39.90 5.93
N GLN A 119 -13.00 39.78 5.08
CA GLN A 119 -13.55 40.91 4.31
C GLN A 119 -14.21 41.95 5.22
N GLU A 120 -14.99 41.51 6.22
CA GLU A 120 -15.59 42.39 7.21
C GLU A 120 -14.52 43.14 8.01
N ASP A 121 -13.48 42.45 8.47
CA ASP A 121 -12.39 43.07 9.23
C ASP A 121 -11.57 44.04 8.37
N LEU A 122 -11.35 43.73 7.09
CA LEU A 122 -10.73 44.66 6.15
C LEU A 122 -11.57 45.94 6.00
N SER A 123 -12.89 45.82 5.85
CA SER A 123 -13.78 46.99 5.76
C SER A 123 -13.75 47.85 7.03
N LYS A 124 -13.66 47.23 8.22
CA LYS A 124 -13.50 47.96 9.49
C LYS A 124 -12.15 48.68 9.56
N LEU A 125 -11.08 48.06 9.06
CA LEU A 125 -9.75 48.66 9.01
C LEU A 125 -9.70 49.85 8.05
N GLU A 126 -10.39 49.80 6.92
CA GLU A 126 -10.53 50.93 6.00
C GLU A 126 -11.21 52.12 6.69
N ILE A 127 -12.34 51.89 7.37
CA ILE A 127 -13.04 52.94 8.13
C ILE A 127 -12.14 53.50 9.24
N PHE A 128 -11.42 52.64 9.96
CA PHE A 128 -10.51 53.06 11.01
C PHE A 128 -9.36 53.92 10.46
N ARG A 129 -8.77 53.54 9.32
CA ARG A 129 -7.72 54.31 8.65
C ARG A 129 -8.24 55.70 8.28
N ASP A 130 -9.39 55.78 7.63
CA ASP A 130 -9.94 57.07 7.19
C ASP A 130 -10.29 57.97 8.40
N MET A 131 -10.78 57.38 9.50
CA MET A 131 -11.01 58.10 10.76
C MET A 131 -9.69 58.60 11.38
N LYS A 132 -8.66 57.75 11.42
CA LYS A 132 -7.33 58.10 11.92
C LYS A 132 -6.75 59.27 11.12
N ASP A 133 -6.78 59.20 9.80
CA ASP A 133 -6.28 60.26 8.92
C ASP A 133 -7.03 61.59 9.14
N SER A 134 -8.35 61.53 9.36
CA SER A 134 -9.17 62.70 9.70
C SER A 134 -8.78 63.29 11.07
N VAL A 135 -8.57 62.45 12.08
CA VAL A 135 -8.15 62.90 13.42
C VAL A 135 -6.75 63.50 13.38
N GLU A 136 -5.80 62.86 12.69
CA GLU A 136 -4.42 63.37 12.53
C GLU A 136 -4.40 64.73 11.82
N LYS A 137 -5.19 64.89 10.75
CA LYS A 137 -5.33 66.19 10.07
C LYS A 137 -5.90 67.27 10.99
N LYS A 138 -6.91 66.95 11.81
CA LYS A 138 -7.46 67.89 12.80
C LYS A 138 -6.45 68.24 13.87
N MET A 139 -5.67 67.27 14.34
CA MET A 139 -4.66 67.48 15.37
C MET A 139 -3.53 68.37 14.84
N GLN A 140 -3.09 68.15 13.60
CA GLN A 140 -2.10 69.00 12.94
C GLN A 140 -2.64 70.44 12.77
N ALA A 141 -3.87 70.59 12.26
CA ALA A 141 -4.47 71.92 12.08
C ALA A 141 -4.62 72.70 13.41
N LEU A 142 -4.98 72.03 14.50
CA LEU A 142 -5.03 72.64 15.84
C LEU A 142 -3.64 72.99 16.35
N SER A 143 -2.63 72.14 16.12
CA SER A 143 -1.24 72.44 16.48
C SER A 143 -0.74 73.69 15.76
N ASP A 144 -0.95 73.77 14.44
CA ASP A 144 -0.56 74.90 13.61
C ASP A 144 -1.28 76.18 14.06
N THR A 145 -2.56 76.09 14.44
CA THR A 145 -3.34 77.22 14.96
C THR A 145 -2.77 77.73 16.29
N ILE A 146 -2.47 76.83 17.22
CA ILE A 146 -1.89 77.19 18.53
C ILE A 146 -0.51 77.86 18.35
N GLU A 147 0.31 77.34 17.44
CA GLU A 147 1.62 77.94 17.14
C GLU A 147 1.48 79.35 16.54
N ALA A 148 0.55 79.53 15.60
CA ALA A 148 0.26 80.83 15.01
C ALA A 148 -0.25 81.84 16.06
N GLU A 149 -1.18 81.44 16.94
CA GLU A 149 -1.68 82.27 18.03
C GLU A 149 -0.58 82.65 19.04
N ARG A 150 0.30 81.70 19.39
CA ARG A 150 1.45 81.96 20.26
C ARG A 150 2.42 82.95 19.64
N ALA A 151 2.70 82.81 18.34
CA ALA A 151 3.55 83.75 17.61
C ALA A 151 2.93 85.15 17.58
N ALA A 152 1.64 85.25 17.26
CA ALA A 152 0.90 86.51 17.25
C ALA A 152 0.84 87.17 18.64
N HIS A 153 0.59 86.39 19.69
CA HIS A 153 0.59 86.90 21.07
C HIS A 153 1.98 87.39 21.50
N LYS A 154 3.04 86.66 21.14
CA LYS A 154 4.42 87.08 21.43
C LYS A 154 4.76 88.40 20.75
N GLU A 155 4.37 88.58 19.50
CA GLU A 155 4.55 89.82 18.75
C GLU A 155 3.74 90.98 19.38
N ALA A 156 2.49 90.74 19.75
CA ALA A 156 1.65 91.73 20.42
C ALA A 156 2.24 92.18 21.76
N MET A 157 2.77 91.24 22.56
CA MET A 157 3.45 91.55 23.82
C MET A 157 4.71 92.38 23.59
N ALA A 158 5.54 92.03 22.60
CA ALA A 158 6.72 92.82 22.25
C ALA A 158 6.37 94.25 21.81
N MET A 159 5.28 94.43 21.05
CA MET A 159 4.79 95.77 20.69
C MET A 159 4.30 96.58 21.89
N LEU A 160 3.58 95.95 22.82
CA LEU A 160 3.12 96.61 24.05
C LEU A 160 4.29 97.00 24.96
N GLU A 161 5.26 96.11 25.13
CA GLU A 161 6.47 96.37 25.91
C GLU A 161 7.25 97.55 25.33
N ARG A 162 7.42 97.59 24.00
CA ARG A 162 8.05 98.71 23.31
C ARG A 162 7.31 100.04 23.58
N LYS A 163 5.99 100.06 23.43
CA LYS A 163 5.17 101.26 23.72
C LYS A 163 5.30 101.70 25.17
N PHE A 164 5.27 100.74 26.11
CA PHE A 164 5.40 101.03 27.53
C PHE A 164 6.78 101.59 27.89
N LEU A 165 7.85 101.05 27.31
CA LEU A 165 9.21 101.58 27.48
C LEU A 165 9.35 103.00 26.92
N GLU A 166 8.80 103.26 25.73
CA GLU A 166 8.79 104.59 25.11
C GLU A 166 8.03 105.61 26.00
N GLU A 167 6.84 105.25 26.51
CA GLU A 167 6.05 106.11 27.38
C GLU A 167 6.70 106.33 28.76
N LYS A 168 7.25 105.27 29.36
CA LYS A 168 8.01 105.36 30.61
C LYS A 168 9.22 106.27 30.47
N ALA A 169 9.98 106.15 29.39
CA ALA A 169 11.11 107.03 29.11
C ALA A 169 10.68 108.49 28.94
N ARG A 170 9.54 108.74 28.28
CA ARG A 170 8.95 110.08 28.15
C ARG A 170 8.53 110.65 29.51
N ASN A 171 7.77 109.90 30.30
CA ASN A 171 7.33 110.33 31.63
C ASN A 171 8.51 110.60 32.57
N GLN A 172 9.54 109.73 32.56
CA GLN A 172 10.75 109.91 33.36
C GLN A 172 11.45 111.21 32.99
N LYS A 173 11.60 111.50 31.69
CA LYS A 173 12.20 112.75 31.21
C LYS A 173 11.43 113.99 31.70
N ASP A 174 10.10 113.91 31.78
CA ASP A 174 9.28 115.03 32.25
C ASP A 174 9.25 115.16 33.79
N THR A 175 9.38 114.06 34.53
CA THR A 175 9.60 114.12 35.99
C THR A 175 10.97 114.66 36.32
N ASP A 176 12.02 114.25 35.61
CA ASP A 176 13.39 114.73 35.83
C ASP A 176 13.48 116.24 35.60
N LYS A 177 12.84 116.78 34.57
CA LYS A 177 12.72 118.24 34.35
C LYS A 177 12.03 118.95 35.52
N ARG A 178 10.95 118.37 36.07
CA ARG A 178 10.24 118.94 37.23
C ARG A 178 11.09 118.90 38.49
N ILE A 179 11.78 117.79 38.74
CA ILE A 179 12.70 117.64 39.86
C ILE A 179 13.83 118.67 39.77
N GLU A 180 14.42 118.88 38.59
CA GLU A 180 15.46 119.90 38.44
C GLU A 180 14.94 121.31 38.71
N LYS A 181 13.72 121.63 38.26
CA LYS A 181 13.08 122.92 38.59
C LYS A 181 12.89 123.11 40.10
N ILE A 182 12.41 122.08 40.80
CA ILE A 182 12.21 122.10 42.26
C ILE A 182 13.56 122.17 42.99
N LYS A 183 14.58 121.42 42.56
CA LYS A 183 15.92 121.50 43.14
C LYS A 183 16.51 122.89 42.98
N GLN A 184 16.32 123.54 41.83
CA GLN A 184 16.79 124.89 41.61
C GLN A 184 16.11 125.88 42.56
N GLN A 185 14.79 125.77 42.72
CA GLN A 185 14.00 126.61 43.62
C GLN A 185 14.32 126.35 45.10
N SER A 186 14.47 125.08 45.50
CA SER A 186 14.85 124.71 46.86
C SER A 186 16.29 125.11 47.21
N ARG A 187 17.23 125.08 46.25
CA ARG A 187 18.59 125.62 46.45
C ARG A 187 18.56 127.13 46.66
N GLU A 188 17.68 127.84 45.96
CA GLU A 188 17.49 129.28 46.10
C GLU A 188 16.86 129.63 47.46
N ASP A 189 15.82 128.89 47.88
CA ASP A 189 15.17 129.06 49.17
C ASP A 189 16.05 128.64 50.36
N ALA A 190 16.79 127.53 50.25
CA ALA A 190 17.73 127.09 51.28
C ALA A 190 18.93 128.03 51.44
N ARG A 191 19.36 128.68 50.35
CA ARG A 191 20.39 129.73 50.38
C ARG A 191 19.91 130.99 51.11
N ASN A 192 18.60 131.23 51.12
CA ASN A 192 17.98 132.39 51.76
C ASN A 192 17.63 132.19 53.25
N VAL A 193 17.59 130.96 53.78
CA VAL A 193 16.97 130.69 55.11
C VAL A 193 17.89 130.07 56.17
N LEU A 194 19.10 129.60 55.85
CA LEU A 194 19.78 128.71 56.82
C LEU A 194 20.75 129.40 57.79
N ASP A 195 20.40 129.34 59.08
CA ASP A 195 21.30 129.41 60.24
C ASP A 195 21.94 128.03 60.56
N ALA A 196 23.01 128.03 61.36
CA ALA A 196 23.90 126.89 61.56
C ALA A 196 23.26 125.66 62.23
N ASP A 197 22.27 125.85 63.11
CA ASP A 197 21.62 124.75 63.85
C ASP A 197 20.62 123.98 62.97
N THR A 198 19.90 124.68 62.08
CA THR A 198 19.03 124.06 61.09
C THR A 198 19.82 123.19 60.12
N ARG A 199 21.04 123.61 59.75
CA ARG A 199 21.95 122.77 58.93
C ARG A 199 22.31 121.46 59.64
N LYS A 200 22.57 121.52 60.96
CA LYS A 200 22.92 120.34 61.76
C LYS A 200 21.76 119.34 61.87
N ILE A 201 20.54 119.82 62.15
CA ILE A 201 19.33 118.98 62.21
C ILE A 201 19.04 118.36 60.84
N VAL A 202 19.23 119.09 59.75
CA VAL A 202 19.07 118.56 58.38
C VAL A 202 20.09 117.47 58.08
N THR A 203 21.36 117.63 58.48
CA THR A 203 22.36 116.56 58.33
C THR A 203 22.04 115.32 59.15
N ASP A 204 21.55 115.46 60.39
CA ASP A 204 21.17 114.31 61.22
C ASP A 204 19.91 113.61 60.70
N ASN A 205 18.89 114.35 60.26
CA ASN A 205 17.71 113.76 59.60
C ASN A 205 18.09 113.05 58.29
N LYS A 206 19.05 113.59 57.53
CA LYS A 206 19.55 112.95 56.33
C LYS A 206 20.24 111.63 56.66
N ARG A 207 21.11 111.61 57.70
CA ARG A 207 21.78 110.39 58.17
C ARG A 207 20.77 109.32 58.65
N MET A 208 19.77 109.72 59.43
CA MET A 208 18.71 108.78 59.87
C MET A 208 17.86 108.28 58.71
N GLY A 209 17.55 109.13 57.73
CA GLY A 209 16.84 108.74 56.52
C GLY A 209 17.63 107.77 55.64
N GLU A 210 18.95 107.93 55.57
CA GLU A 210 19.86 106.99 54.88
C GLU A 210 19.92 105.64 55.60
N GLU A 211 20.04 105.64 56.94
CA GLU A 211 20.01 104.41 57.76
C GLU A 211 18.68 103.65 57.60
N LEU A 212 17.53 104.35 57.66
CA LEU A 212 16.22 103.72 57.48
C LEU A 212 16.05 103.11 56.09
N ARG A 213 16.54 103.79 55.04
CA ARG A 213 16.51 103.24 53.67
C ARG A 213 17.38 101.99 53.56
N PHE A 214 18.57 102.00 54.18
CA PHE A 214 19.46 100.85 54.19
C PHE A 214 18.80 99.64 54.88
N GLN A 215 18.15 99.86 56.03
CA GLN A 215 17.43 98.79 56.74
C GLN A 215 16.21 98.28 55.97
N LEU A 216 15.45 99.15 55.32
CA LEU A 216 14.33 98.75 54.46
C LEU A 216 14.82 97.93 53.26
N GLN A 217 15.89 98.37 52.61
CA GLN A 217 16.49 97.64 51.49
C GLN A 217 16.97 96.25 51.95
N THR A 218 17.68 96.18 53.08
CA THR A 218 18.17 94.90 53.63
C THR A 218 17.01 93.97 53.98
N THR A 219 15.92 94.50 54.54
CA THR A 219 14.70 93.73 54.84
C THR A 219 14.02 93.23 53.56
N GLU A 220 13.97 94.06 52.51
CA GLU A 220 13.42 93.67 51.21
C GLU A 220 14.27 92.57 50.53
N GLU A 221 15.59 92.67 50.62
CA GLU A 221 16.52 91.65 50.12
C GLU A 221 16.34 90.33 50.87
N LEU A 222 16.32 90.36 52.20
CA LEU A 222 16.11 89.17 53.04
C LEU A 222 14.73 88.53 52.80
N THR A 223 13.67 89.33 52.61
CA THR A 223 12.34 88.79 52.31
C THR A 223 12.26 88.17 50.92
N LYS A 224 12.93 88.75 49.92
CA LYS A 224 13.10 88.15 48.59
C LYS A 224 13.87 86.84 48.65
N GLU A 225 14.97 86.78 49.40
CA GLU A 225 15.73 85.54 49.59
C GLU A 225 14.92 84.47 50.31
N LYS A 226 14.21 84.82 51.38
CA LYS A 226 13.30 83.91 52.07
C LYS A 226 12.26 83.34 51.12
N ALA A 227 11.62 84.18 50.30
CA ALA A 227 10.62 83.74 49.33
C ALA A 227 11.22 82.78 48.28
N LYS A 228 12.44 83.06 47.79
CA LYS A 228 13.17 82.17 46.86
C LYS A 228 13.48 80.81 47.51
N LEU A 229 13.97 80.82 48.75
CA LEU A 229 14.29 79.60 49.49
C LEU A 229 13.03 78.77 49.79
N GLU A 230 11.93 79.42 50.17
CA GLU A 230 10.64 78.73 50.37
C GLU A 230 10.09 78.12 49.08
N ALA A 231 10.23 78.82 47.94
CA ALA A 231 9.86 78.27 46.63
C ALA A 231 10.72 77.06 46.26
N ALA A 232 12.04 77.16 46.42
CA ALA A 232 12.96 76.05 46.16
C ALA A 232 12.68 74.84 47.07
N ALA A 233 12.41 75.07 48.36
CA ALA A 233 12.07 74.02 49.31
C ALA A 233 10.76 73.30 48.92
N LYS A 234 9.75 74.03 48.42
CA LYS A 234 8.51 73.44 47.90
C LYS A 234 8.76 72.58 46.66
N THR A 235 9.57 73.06 45.71
CA THR A 235 9.92 72.32 44.50
C THR A 235 10.67 71.03 44.85
N LEU A 236 11.73 71.12 45.67
CA LEU A 236 12.50 69.95 46.11
C LEU A 236 11.63 68.93 46.84
N LYS A 237 10.68 69.38 47.68
CA LYS A 237 9.74 68.47 48.35
C LYS A 237 8.85 67.72 47.35
N SER A 238 8.36 68.41 46.32
CA SER A 238 7.58 67.77 45.25
C SER A 238 8.43 66.78 44.44
N GLU A 239 9.69 67.11 44.16
CA GLU A 239 10.62 66.23 43.46
C GLU A 239 10.91 64.96 44.26
N ILE A 240 11.19 65.08 45.57
CA ILE A 240 11.41 63.93 46.46
C ILE A 240 10.19 63.01 46.49
N GLN A 241 8.99 63.57 46.57
CA GLN A 241 7.76 62.77 46.55
C GLN A 241 7.62 62.00 45.22
N MET A 242 7.83 62.68 44.09
CA MET A 242 7.76 62.08 42.76
C MET A 242 8.82 60.98 42.56
N HIS A 243 10.04 61.18 43.09
CA HIS A 243 11.07 60.15 43.10
C HIS A 243 10.68 58.94 43.95
N THR A 244 10.10 59.17 45.13
CA THR A 244 9.64 58.09 46.02
C THR A 244 8.52 57.28 45.37
N ASP A 245 7.55 57.94 44.73
CA ASP A 245 6.46 57.28 44.02
C ASP A 245 6.99 56.45 42.84
N LYS A 246 7.98 56.98 42.11
CA LYS A 246 8.65 56.28 40.99
C LYS A 246 9.40 55.03 41.46
N GLU A 247 10.13 55.12 42.57
CA GLU A 247 10.82 53.97 43.17
C GLU A 247 9.83 52.87 43.59
N LEU A 248 8.69 53.27 44.16
CA LEU A 248 7.64 52.34 44.57
C LEU A 248 7.02 51.62 43.37
N GLU A 249 6.74 52.33 42.28
CA GLU A 249 6.26 51.72 41.03
C GLU A 249 7.31 50.79 40.39
N TYR A 250 8.59 51.17 40.37
CA TYR A 250 9.64 50.26 39.90
C TYR A 250 9.77 49.02 40.76
N ALA A 251 9.64 49.13 42.08
CA ALA A 251 9.65 47.99 42.98
C ALA A 251 8.47 47.04 42.70
N LYS A 252 7.25 47.59 42.47
CA LYS A 252 6.08 46.79 42.06
C LYS A 252 6.30 46.09 40.72
N TYR A 253 6.82 46.80 39.72
CA TYR A 253 7.11 46.24 38.40
C TYR A 253 8.16 45.12 38.49
N GLY A 254 9.24 45.35 39.23
CA GLY A 254 10.27 44.35 39.48
C GLY A 254 9.74 43.11 40.21
N GLN A 255 8.84 43.27 41.19
CA GLN A 255 8.18 42.14 41.84
C GLN A 255 7.29 41.35 40.87
N LYS A 256 6.53 42.02 40.00
CA LYS A 256 5.69 41.38 38.99
C LYS A 256 6.54 40.57 38.01
N GLN A 257 7.59 41.18 37.45
CA GLN A 257 8.53 40.50 36.56
C GLN A 257 9.20 39.30 37.25
N THR A 258 9.62 39.45 38.51
CA THR A 258 10.23 38.33 39.26
C THR A 258 9.24 37.17 39.44
N ARG A 259 7.95 37.45 39.69
CA ARG A 259 6.92 36.41 39.77
C ARG A 259 6.71 35.73 38.42
N GLU A 260 6.65 36.50 37.34
CA GLU A 260 6.48 35.99 35.99
C GLU A 260 7.67 35.11 35.57
N ILE A 261 8.90 35.54 35.83
CA ILE A 261 10.12 34.76 35.61
C ILE A 261 10.05 33.44 36.39
N LYS A 262 9.67 33.46 37.67
CA LYS A 262 9.52 32.23 38.47
C LYS A 262 8.46 31.28 37.90
N GLN A 263 7.32 31.81 37.44
CA GLN A 263 6.27 31.00 36.82
C GLN A 263 6.73 30.39 35.50
N LEU A 264 7.40 31.16 34.64
CA LEU A 264 7.96 30.68 33.38
C LEU A 264 9.04 29.61 33.63
N GLN A 265 9.95 29.84 34.59
CA GLN A 265 10.95 28.85 34.97
C GLN A 265 10.33 27.55 35.50
N ALA A 266 9.25 27.64 36.28
CA ALA A 266 8.52 26.44 36.74
C ALA A 266 7.91 25.68 35.55
N LYS A 267 7.27 26.39 34.61
CA LYS A 267 6.70 25.78 33.39
C LYS A 267 7.78 25.11 32.53
N VAL A 268 8.92 25.78 32.32
CA VAL A 268 10.07 25.22 31.58
C VAL A 268 10.53 23.92 32.23
N LYS A 269 10.75 23.92 33.56
CA LYS A 269 11.15 22.70 34.28
C LYS A 269 10.13 21.56 34.15
N THR A 270 8.83 21.87 34.20
CA THR A 270 7.78 20.85 33.99
C THR A 270 7.82 20.28 32.58
N LEU A 271 7.97 21.14 31.57
CA LEU A 271 8.06 20.72 30.17
C LEU A 271 9.33 19.91 29.88
N GLU A 272 10.47 20.32 30.43
CA GLU A 272 11.73 19.57 30.37
C GLU A 272 11.55 18.17 30.99
N LYS A 273 10.90 18.08 32.14
CA LYS A 273 10.63 16.78 32.78
C LYS A 273 9.70 15.90 31.93
N SER A 274 8.63 16.45 31.36
CA SER A 274 7.75 15.67 30.47
C SER A 274 8.48 15.24 29.20
N LEU A 275 9.32 16.09 28.63
CA LEU A 275 10.11 15.76 27.45
C LEU A 275 11.10 14.63 27.75
N CYS A 276 11.84 14.71 28.86
CA CYS A 276 12.74 13.63 29.28
C CYS A 276 11.99 12.31 29.47
N GLN A 277 10.77 12.35 30.02
CA GLN A 277 9.95 11.14 30.16
C GLN A 277 9.54 10.56 28.80
N VAL A 278 9.03 11.38 27.88
CA VAL A 278 8.63 10.94 26.54
C VAL A 278 9.83 10.39 25.76
N VAL A 279 10.99 11.05 25.83
CA VAL A 279 12.23 10.57 25.19
C VAL A 279 12.63 9.20 25.77
N HIS A 280 12.58 9.04 27.10
CA HIS A 280 12.92 7.77 27.73
C HIS A 280 11.95 6.63 27.35
N GLU A 281 10.65 6.91 27.31
CA GLU A 281 9.63 5.96 26.86
C GLU A 281 9.83 5.57 25.39
N PHE A 282 10.14 6.54 24.53
CA PHE A 282 10.43 6.31 23.11
C PHE A 282 11.71 5.49 22.90
N GLU A 283 12.79 5.77 23.63
CA GLU A 283 14.02 4.98 23.57
C GLU A 283 13.78 3.52 24.01
N LYS A 284 12.99 3.33 25.07
CA LYS A 284 12.59 2.00 25.54
C LYS A 284 11.75 1.26 24.50
N GLU A 285 10.74 1.92 23.93
CA GLU A 285 9.89 1.34 22.89
C GLU A 285 10.72 0.99 21.64
N LYS A 286 11.59 1.89 21.20
CA LYS A 286 12.52 1.64 20.09
C LYS A 286 13.39 0.42 20.37
N HIS A 287 13.93 0.27 21.57
CA HIS A 287 14.75 -0.89 21.93
C HIS A 287 13.94 -2.20 21.91
N VAL A 288 12.73 -2.19 22.45
CA VAL A 288 11.82 -3.35 22.41
C VAL A 288 11.46 -3.71 20.96
N LEU A 289 11.14 -2.72 20.13
CA LEU A 289 10.81 -2.95 18.73
C LEU A 289 12.01 -3.52 17.96
N THR A 290 13.19 -2.92 18.13
CA THR A 290 14.42 -3.38 17.47
C THR A 290 14.73 -4.83 17.84
N THR A 291 14.70 -5.17 19.14
CA THR A 291 14.96 -6.55 19.60
C THR A 291 13.89 -7.55 19.13
N LYS A 292 12.64 -7.12 18.99
CA LYS A 292 11.57 -7.95 18.41
C LYS A 292 11.81 -8.20 16.92
N THR A 293 12.12 -7.15 16.15
CA THR A 293 12.39 -7.28 14.71
C THR A 293 13.65 -8.09 14.41
N GLU A 294 14.68 -7.98 15.25
CA GLU A 294 15.89 -8.81 15.14
C GLU A 294 15.55 -10.30 15.33
N LYS A 295 14.74 -10.64 16.33
CA LYS A 295 14.29 -12.02 16.55
C LYS A 295 13.44 -12.55 15.39
N GLU A 296 12.48 -11.76 14.91
CA GLU A 296 11.64 -12.15 13.77
C GLU A 296 12.49 -12.36 12.49
N LEU A 297 13.51 -11.54 12.28
CA LEU A 297 14.43 -11.69 11.16
C LEU A 297 15.28 -12.96 11.30
N ASP A 298 15.77 -13.26 12.50
CA ASP A 298 16.52 -14.48 12.81
C ASP A 298 15.66 -15.73 12.57
N ASP A 299 14.40 -15.73 13.03
CA ASP A 299 13.44 -16.83 12.85
C ASP A 299 13.16 -17.06 11.35
N VAL A 300 12.86 -15.99 10.59
CA VAL A 300 12.65 -16.07 9.14
C VAL A 300 13.91 -16.55 8.41
N SER A 301 15.09 -16.12 8.86
CA SER A 301 16.36 -16.56 8.29
C SER A 301 16.59 -18.06 8.53
N LEU A 302 16.29 -18.56 9.73
CA LEU A 302 16.38 -19.98 10.07
C LEU A 302 15.41 -20.82 9.22
N ASP A 303 14.17 -20.36 9.06
CA ASP A 303 13.17 -21.02 8.22
C ASP A 303 13.58 -21.04 6.75
N ALA A 304 14.09 -19.91 6.23
CA ALA A 304 14.59 -19.82 4.86
C ALA A 304 15.75 -20.79 4.61
N ASP A 305 16.68 -20.91 5.56
CA ASP A 305 17.79 -21.87 5.48
C ASP A 305 17.31 -23.32 5.60
N GLY A 306 16.34 -23.59 6.47
CA GLY A 306 15.67 -24.89 6.60
C GLY A 306 15.01 -25.32 5.28
N LEU A 307 14.21 -24.43 4.68
CA LEU A 307 13.53 -24.67 3.40
C LEU A 307 14.53 -24.87 2.25
N ARG A 308 15.63 -24.08 2.20
CA ARG A 308 16.71 -24.27 1.21
C ARG A 308 17.37 -25.64 1.35
N LYS A 309 17.63 -26.12 2.57
CA LYS A 309 18.19 -27.45 2.82
C LYS A 309 17.20 -28.54 2.38
N LEU A 310 15.92 -28.40 2.73
CA LEU A 310 14.88 -29.35 2.35
C LEU A 310 14.72 -29.44 0.82
N LEU A 311 14.71 -28.30 0.14
CA LEU A 311 14.63 -28.23 -1.33
C LEU A 311 15.84 -28.89 -1.99
N LYS A 312 17.05 -28.74 -1.44
CA LYS A 312 18.25 -29.45 -1.92
C LYS A 312 18.10 -30.97 -1.78
N LEU A 313 17.58 -31.46 -0.65
CA LEU A 313 17.31 -32.89 -0.44
C LEU A 313 16.25 -33.41 -1.41
N LYS A 314 15.13 -32.71 -1.56
CA LYS A 314 14.06 -33.09 -2.51
C LYS A 314 14.55 -33.10 -3.95
N ASN A 315 15.38 -32.14 -4.36
CA ASN A 315 16.01 -32.16 -5.68
C ASN A 315 17.01 -33.32 -5.86
N LYS A 316 17.68 -33.76 -4.79
CA LYS A 316 18.52 -34.97 -4.82
C LYS A 316 17.67 -36.23 -4.99
N GLU A 317 16.59 -36.36 -4.22
CA GLU A 317 15.62 -37.47 -4.35
C GLU A 317 14.99 -37.51 -5.73
N LEU A 318 14.53 -36.37 -6.26
CA LEU A 318 13.97 -36.26 -7.62
C LEU A 318 14.97 -36.70 -8.69
N ARG A 319 16.24 -36.29 -8.58
CA ARG A 319 17.29 -36.74 -9.52
C ARG A 319 17.53 -38.25 -9.42
N ASN A 320 17.52 -38.81 -8.21
CA ASN A 320 17.64 -40.25 -8.02
C ASN A 320 16.44 -40.99 -8.61
N MET A 321 15.21 -40.53 -8.39
CA MET A 321 14.01 -41.10 -9.00
C MET A 321 14.08 -41.03 -10.53
N LYS A 322 14.44 -39.88 -11.10
CA LYS A 322 14.61 -39.75 -12.57
C LYS A 322 15.65 -40.73 -13.12
N ARG A 323 16.79 -40.90 -12.45
CA ARG A 323 17.81 -41.88 -12.85
C ARG A 323 17.27 -43.30 -12.79
N LEU A 324 16.57 -43.66 -11.70
CA LEU A 324 15.99 -44.99 -11.56
C LEU A 324 14.92 -45.26 -12.62
N SER A 325 14.02 -44.31 -12.86
CA SER A 325 13.03 -44.38 -13.93
C SER A 325 13.69 -44.54 -15.29
N GLN A 326 14.77 -43.80 -15.58
CA GLN A 326 15.53 -43.96 -16.82
C GLN A 326 16.13 -45.36 -16.94
N THR A 327 16.75 -45.89 -15.87
CA THR A 327 17.28 -47.26 -15.88
C THR A 327 16.19 -48.30 -16.13
N ILE A 328 14.99 -48.11 -15.57
CA ILE A 328 13.85 -49.01 -15.83
C ILE A 328 13.42 -48.94 -17.30
N LEU A 329 13.40 -47.74 -17.90
CA LEU A 329 13.09 -47.56 -19.33
C LEU A 329 14.16 -48.19 -20.24
N ASP A 330 15.44 -48.02 -19.89
CA ASP A 330 16.56 -48.60 -20.65
C ASP A 330 16.47 -50.14 -20.59
N GLN A 331 16.30 -50.72 -19.40
CA GLN A 331 16.10 -52.16 -19.22
C GLN A 331 14.86 -52.68 -19.98
N ARG A 332 13.78 -51.90 -19.99
CA ARG A 332 12.59 -52.23 -20.77
C ARG A 332 12.90 -52.25 -22.27
N THR A 333 13.61 -51.23 -22.76
CA THR A 333 14.01 -51.13 -24.16
C THR A 333 14.87 -52.34 -24.55
N ASP A 334 15.82 -52.75 -23.70
CA ASP A 334 16.65 -53.93 -23.91
C ASP A 334 15.81 -55.22 -23.99
N VAL A 335 14.80 -55.37 -23.12
CA VAL A 335 13.88 -56.52 -23.13
C VAL A 335 13.02 -56.52 -24.39
N GLU A 336 12.46 -55.36 -24.77
CA GLU A 336 11.67 -55.21 -25.99
C GLU A 336 12.50 -55.55 -27.22
N GLN A 337 13.73 -55.06 -27.31
CA GLN A 337 14.67 -55.38 -28.38
C GLN A 337 14.98 -56.87 -28.43
N PHE A 338 15.26 -57.51 -27.30
CA PHE A 338 15.49 -58.95 -27.23
C PHE A 338 14.30 -59.76 -27.76
N PHE A 339 13.07 -59.35 -27.45
CA PHE A 339 11.86 -60.00 -27.98
C PHE A 339 11.68 -59.76 -29.49
N LEU A 340 11.99 -58.56 -29.99
CA LEU A 340 11.96 -58.26 -31.43
C LEU A 340 12.99 -59.09 -32.19
N ASP A 341 14.23 -59.13 -31.71
CA ASP A 341 15.32 -59.93 -32.29
C ASP A 341 14.96 -61.43 -32.27
N SER A 342 14.42 -61.93 -31.16
CA SER A 342 13.95 -63.31 -31.04
C SER A 342 12.82 -63.62 -32.04
N LEU A 343 11.88 -62.68 -32.24
CA LEU A 343 10.82 -62.80 -33.24
C LEU A 343 11.37 -62.77 -34.66
N GLU A 344 12.37 -61.95 -34.95
CA GLU A 344 13.04 -61.88 -36.24
C GLU A 344 13.79 -63.18 -36.56
N ILE A 345 14.51 -63.75 -35.58
CA ILE A 345 15.15 -65.05 -35.71
C ILE A 345 14.11 -66.14 -36.02
N VAL A 346 12.97 -66.16 -35.32
CA VAL A 346 11.93 -67.15 -35.60
C VAL A 346 11.32 -66.95 -36.99
N LYS A 347 11.04 -65.70 -37.40
CA LYS A 347 10.52 -65.40 -38.74
C LYS A 347 11.47 -65.80 -39.86
N THR A 348 12.77 -65.53 -39.70
CA THR A 348 13.79 -65.90 -40.69
C THR A 348 13.89 -67.42 -40.82
N GLN A 349 13.92 -68.15 -39.70
CA GLN A 349 13.88 -69.62 -39.71
C GLN A 349 12.59 -70.17 -40.36
N LEU A 350 11.45 -69.52 -40.13
CA LEU A 350 10.16 -69.91 -40.72
C LEU A 350 10.12 -69.66 -42.24
N ALA A 351 10.75 -68.57 -42.69
CA ALA A 351 10.91 -68.28 -44.11
C ALA A 351 11.86 -69.28 -44.78
N ASP A 352 12.96 -69.63 -44.13
CA ASP A 352 13.92 -70.65 -44.61
C ASP A 352 13.30 -72.05 -44.64
N GLU A 353 12.50 -72.43 -43.63
CA GLU A 353 11.75 -73.69 -43.60
C GLU A 353 10.75 -73.74 -44.76
N LYS A 354 9.97 -72.68 -44.97
CA LYS A 354 9.04 -72.57 -46.11
C LYS A 354 9.77 -72.64 -47.45
N LYS A 355 10.92 -71.97 -47.58
CA LYS A 355 11.75 -72.02 -48.77
C LYS A 355 12.28 -73.44 -49.01
N ARG A 356 12.76 -74.14 -47.99
CA ARG A 356 13.20 -75.54 -48.08
C ARG A 356 12.06 -76.49 -48.47
N VAL A 357 10.86 -76.30 -47.94
CA VAL A 357 9.68 -77.09 -48.33
C VAL A 357 9.33 -76.84 -49.80
N VAL A 358 9.30 -75.58 -50.24
CA VAL A 358 9.04 -75.23 -51.64
C VAL A 358 10.14 -75.75 -52.57
N ASP A 359 11.41 -75.65 -52.17
CA ASP A 359 12.54 -76.16 -52.94
C ASP A 359 12.53 -77.71 -52.99
N ALA A 360 12.11 -78.39 -51.91
CA ALA A 360 11.91 -79.83 -51.88
C ALA A 360 10.72 -80.30 -52.74
N GLU A 361 9.61 -79.55 -52.74
CA GLU A 361 8.48 -79.76 -53.66
C GLU A 361 8.91 -79.55 -55.11
N ARG A 362 9.70 -78.51 -55.41
CA ARG A 362 10.29 -78.27 -56.75
C ARG A 362 11.26 -79.38 -57.17
N LEU A 363 12.06 -79.92 -56.26
CA LEU A 363 12.96 -81.05 -56.50
C LEU A 363 12.20 -82.38 -56.69
N GLN A 364 11.05 -82.55 -56.03
CA GLN A 364 10.14 -83.67 -56.29
C GLN A 364 9.43 -83.52 -57.64
N ASP A 365 8.95 -82.33 -57.97
CA ASP A 365 8.32 -82.04 -59.28
C ASP A 365 9.32 -82.13 -60.45
N ALA A 366 10.61 -81.83 -60.22
CA ALA A 366 11.68 -81.99 -61.22
C ALA A 366 12.08 -83.45 -61.49
N LYS A 367 11.66 -84.40 -60.64
CA LYS A 367 11.87 -85.85 -60.85
C LYS A 367 10.73 -86.54 -61.61
N LEU A 368 9.69 -85.80 -62.03
CA LEU A 368 8.57 -86.33 -62.80
C LEU A 368 8.89 -86.36 -64.30
N THR A 369 8.70 -87.52 -64.94
CA THR A 369 8.83 -87.71 -66.39
C THR A 369 7.68 -87.01 -67.16
N PRO A 370 7.89 -86.56 -68.42
CA PRO A 370 6.90 -85.77 -69.18
C PRO A 370 5.50 -86.37 -69.45
N ALA A 371 5.18 -87.58 -68.95
CA ALA A 371 3.90 -88.26 -69.19
C ALA A 371 2.83 -88.07 -68.09
N GLU A 372 3.13 -87.38 -66.98
CA GLU A 372 2.19 -87.18 -65.86
C GLU A 372 1.81 -85.70 -65.62
N ARG A 373 1.93 -84.85 -66.65
CA ARG A 373 1.48 -83.44 -66.62
C ARG A 373 -0.01 -83.24 -66.95
N GLY A 374 -0.80 -84.31 -66.98
CA GLY A 374 -2.23 -84.24 -67.25
C GLY A 374 -3.06 -84.38 -65.98
N LEU A 375 -3.80 -83.31 -65.64
CA LEU A 375 -4.95 -83.28 -64.73
C LEU A 375 -4.65 -83.49 -63.23
N LYS A 376 -4.36 -82.40 -62.52
CA LYS A 376 -4.51 -82.35 -61.05
C LYS A 376 -5.47 -81.23 -60.64
N PHE A 377 -6.66 -81.64 -60.20
CA PHE A 377 -7.63 -80.80 -59.53
C PHE A 377 -7.08 -80.27 -58.18
N PRO A 378 -7.54 -79.11 -57.69
CA PRO A 378 -7.13 -78.56 -56.40
C PRO A 378 -7.44 -79.53 -55.25
N ARG A 379 -6.42 -79.96 -54.51
CA ARG A 379 -6.60 -80.77 -53.30
C ARG A 379 -7.15 -79.88 -52.17
N LEU A 380 -8.40 -80.15 -51.78
CA LEU A 380 -8.98 -79.66 -50.52
C LEU A 380 -8.08 -80.10 -49.36
N LYS A 381 -7.59 -79.12 -48.59
CA LYS A 381 -6.83 -79.36 -47.34
C LYS A 381 -7.72 -80.11 -46.36
N THR A 382 -7.53 -81.41 -46.29
CA THR A 382 -8.04 -82.27 -45.22
C THR A 382 -7.25 -81.98 -43.95
N ARG A 383 -7.91 -81.24 -43.07
CA ARG A 383 -7.67 -81.12 -41.64
C ARG A 383 -7.36 -82.50 -41.01
N PRO A 384 -6.22 -82.72 -40.35
CA PRO A 384 -6.08 -83.87 -39.47
C PRO A 384 -6.77 -83.56 -38.15
N ASN A 385 -7.74 -84.39 -37.80
CA ASN A 385 -8.37 -84.45 -36.49
C ASN A 385 -8.16 -85.87 -35.93
N GLN A 386 -7.37 -86.00 -34.88
CA GLN A 386 -7.40 -87.08 -33.90
C GLN A 386 -6.82 -86.51 -32.60
N SER A 387 -7.26 -86.87 -31.41
CA SER A 387 -8.57 -87.27 -30.89
C SER A 387 -8.42 -87.16 -29.37
N ASN A 388 -9.45 -86.64 -28.72
CA ASN A 388 -9.73 -86.63 -27.28
C ASN A 388 -8.88 -87.55 -26.36
N ASN A 389 -8.37 -86.95 -25.28
CA ASN A 389 -8.59 -87.52 -23.95
C ASN A 389 -8.95 -86.45 -22.93
N ASN A 390 -9.96 -86.77 -22.12
CA ASN A 390 -10.70 -85.91 -21.21
C ASN A 390 -9.95 -85.55 -19.92
N SER A 391 -10.18 -84.31 -19.48
CA SER A 391 -10.34 -83.80 -18.11
C SER A 391 -9.36 -84.28 -17.01
N SER A 392 -8.53 -83.36 -16.53
CA SER A 392 -8.58 -82.90 -15.13
C SER A 392 -7.68 -81.69 -14.88
N PRO A 393 -8.04 -80.84 -13.89
CA PRO A 393 -7.39 -79.56 -13.65
C PRO A 393 -6.07 -79.81 -12.94
N LEU A 394 -4.95 -79.66 -13.66
CA LEU A 394 -3.63 -79.73 -13.04
C LEU A 394 -2.86 -78.45 -13.28
N GLY A 395 -2.36 -77.95 -12.16
CA GLY A 395 -1.41 -76.87 -12.10
C GLY A 395 -0.30 -77.06 -13.11
N VAL A 396 -0.03 -75.98 -13.83
CA VAL A 396 1.12 -75.80 -14.70
C VAL A 396 2.36 -75.82 -13.82
N LYS A 397 2.86 -77.02 -13.53
CA LYS A 397 4.20 -77.29 -13.02
C LYS A 397 5.03 -78.16 -13.97
N ASP A 398 4.54 -78.39 -15.20
CA ASP A 398 5.36 -78.94 -16.27
C ASP A 398 5.88 -77.83 -17.18
N LYS A 399 7.20 -77.78 -17.28
CA LYS A 399 7.94 -76.84 -18.12
C LYS A 399 7.73 -77.27 -19.57
N VAL A 400 6.90 -76.55 -20.31
CA VAL A 400 6.84 -76.69 -21.78
C VAL A 400 8.21 -76.31 -22.34
N ASP A 401 8.93 -77.29 -22.88
CA ASP A 401 10.29 -77.07 -23.38
C ASP A 401 10.22 -76.41 -24.76
N LEU A 402 10.71 -75.18 -24.88
CA LEU A 402 10.60 -74.36 -26.11
C LEU A 402 11.15 -75.07 -27.36
N ARG A 403 12.08 -76.01 -27.16
CA ARG A 403 12.72 -76.82 -28.20
C ARG A 403 11.79 -77.85 -28.86
N SER A 404 10.66 -78.21 -28.27
CA SER A 404 9.71 -79.18 -28.84
C SER A 404 8.64 -78.57 -29.75
N LEU A 405 8.53 -77.24 -29.78
CA LEU A 405 7.52 -76.52 -30.57
C LEU A 405 7.96 -76.30 -32.03
N SER A 406 6.99 -76.33 -32.95
CA SER A 406 7.22 -75.90 -34.35
C SER A 406 7.50 -74.40 -34.42
N TRP A 407 8.18 -73.95 -35.49
CA TRP A 407 8.53 -72.52 -35.63
C TRP A 407 7.29 -71.60 -35.64
N GLU A 408 6.15 -72.05 -36.17
CA GLU A 408 4.88 -71.31 -36.16
C GLU A 408 4.25 -71.19 -34.76
N GLU A 409 4.43 -72.19 -33.91
CA GLU A 409 3.98 -72.15 -32.51
C GLU A 409 4.90 -71.27 -31.66
N ARG A 410 6.21 -71.32 -31.90
CA ARG A 410 7.18 -70.41 -31.27
C ARG A 410 6.90 -68.95 -31.61
N GLU A 411 6.56 -68.64 -32.87
CA GLU A 411 6.21 -67.27 -33.27
C GLU A 411 4.95 -66.78 -32.54
N ARG A 412 3.91 -67.62 -32.45
CA ARG A 412 2.67 -67.28 -31.75
C ARG A 412 2.88 -67.07 -30.25
N VAL A 413 3.67 -67.93 -29.61
CA VAL A 413 3.99 -67.80 -28.18
C VAL A 413 4.81 -66.53 -27.91
N LEU A 414 5.80 -66.20 -28.74
CA LEU A 414 6.59 -64.97 -28.58
C LEU A 414 5.77 -63.70 -28.82
N ARG A 415 4.87 -63.68 -29.82
CA ARG A 415 3.94 -62.56 -30.03
C ARG A 415 2.96 -62.40 -28.88
N LEU A 416 2.46 -63.51 -28.33
CA LEU A 416 1.56 -63.50 -27.19
C LEU A 416 2.27 -63.04 -25.91
N LEU A 417 3.53 -63.44 -25.70
CA LEU A 417 4.38 -62.98 -24.59
C LEU A 417 4.65 -61.47 -24.69
N PHE A 418 5.06 -60.98 -25.86
CA PHE A 418 5.30 -59.56 -26.10
C PHE A 418 4.03 -58.73 -25.87
N ALA A 419 2.89 -59.18 -26.41
CA ALA A 419 1.60 -58.52 -26.18
C ALA A 419 1.19 -58.55 -24.69
N LYS A 420 1.37 -59.68 -24.00
CA LYS A 420 1.01 -59.82 -22.59
C LYS A 420 1.87 -58.93 -21.69
N ILE A 421 3.17 -58.82 -21.95
CA ILE A 421 4.08 -57.92 -21.22
C ILE A 421 3.67 -56.46 -21.44
N ASN A 422 3.34 -56.07 -22.68
CA ASN A 422 2.90 -54.72 -22.99
C ASN A 422 1.51 -54.37 -22.45
N SER A 423 0.59 -55.34 -22.37
CA SER A 423 -0.75 -55.13 -21.80
C SER A 423 -0.77 -55.05 -20.27
N VAL A 424 0.15 -55.72 -19.57
CA VAL A 424 0.26 -55.62 -18.10
C VAL A 424 0.83 -54.26 -17.66
N GLN A 425 1.62 -53.60 -18.50
CA GLN A 425 2.27 -52.33 -18.18
C GLN A 425 1.45 -51.07 -18.48
N GLY A 426 0.42 -51.14 -19.35
CA GLY A 426 -0.48 -50.02 -19.63
C GLY A 426 -1.32 -49.55 -18.42
N PHE A 427 -1.27 -50.27 -17.30
CA PHE A 427 -1.91 -49.92 -16.04
C PHE A 427 -1.08 -48.95 -15.17
N PHE A 428 0.20 -48.72 -15.49
CA PHE A 428 1.11 -47.90 -14.67
C PHE A 428 1.45 -46.52 -15.26
N ASP A 429 0.93 -46.18 -16.45
CA ASP A 429 1.23 -44.90 -17.15
C ASP A 429 0.11 -43.85 -16.98
N ALA A 430 -0.70 -43.97 -15.92
CA ALA A 430 -1.60 -42.90 -15.50
C ALA A 430 -0.78 -41.86 -14.70
N PRO A 431 -0.80 -40.57 -15.09
CA PRO A 431 -0.14 -39.53 -14.32
C PRO A 431 -0.77 -39.46 -12.92
N PRO A 432 0.01 -39.26 -11.85
CA PRO A 432 -0.57 -39.01 -10.54
C PRO A 432 -1.33 -37.68 -10.57
N ASP A 433 -2.62 -37.73 -10.25
CA ASP A 433 -3.42 -36.56 -9.87
C ASP A 433 -2.64 -35.74 -8.84
N ASP A 434 -2.37 -34.48 -9.17
CA ASP A 434 -1.74 -33.51 -8.30
C ASP A 434 -2.69 -33.14 -7.15
N PRO A 435 -2.41 -33.49 -5.88
CA PRO A 435 -3.25 -33.12 -4.76
C PRO A 435 -2.79 -31.79 -4.14
N ARG A 436 -2.41 -30.81 -4.96
CA ARG A 436 -2.09 -29.44 -4.51
C ARG A 436 -2.78 -28.37 -5.36
N ALA A 437 -4.09 -28.49 -5.50
CA ALA A 437 -4.95 -27.32 -5.50
C ALA A 437 -5.70 -27.29 -4.16
N SER A 438 -5.07 -26.68 -3.15
CA SER A 438 -5.75 -26.23 -1.94
C SER A 438 -5.36 -24.77 -1.70
N PRO A 439 -6.32 -23.93 -1.27
CA PRO A 439 -6.26 -22.48 -1.41
C PRO A 439 -5.54 -21.88 -0.22
N TYR A 440 -4.41 -21.23 -0.47
CA TYR A 440 -3.96 -20.14 0.37
C TYR A 440 -3.51 -19.03 -0.56
N GLU A 441 -4.39 -18.05 -0.67
CA GLU A 441 -4.07 -16.71 -1.11
C GLU A 441 -2.80 -16.23 -0.40
N THR A 442 -1.80 -15.88 -1.19
CA THR A 442 -0.76 -14.96 -0.73
C THR A 442 -1.22 -13.58 -1.20
N PRO A 443 -1.45 -12.61 -0.31
CA PRO A 443 -1.72 -11.25 -0.72
C PRO A 443 -0.40 -10.63 -1.15
N PHE A 444 -0.20 -10.50 -2.47
CA PHE A 444 0.76 -9.57 -3.03
C PHE A 444 0.13 -8.17 -2.97
N LEU A 445 0.52 -7.42 -1.95
CA LEU A 445 0.19 -6.02 -1.76
C LEU A 445 1.30 -5.17 -2.40
N THR A 446 0.97 -4.56 -3.53
CA THR A 446 1.57 -3.29 -3.95
C THR A 446 0.42 -2.31 -4.17
N GLU A 447 0.15 -1.47 -3.17
CA GLU A 447 -0.11 -0.05 -3.41
C GLU A 447 0.48 0.76 -2.25
N LEU A 448 1.30 1.71 -2.65
CA LEU A 448 1.67 2.88 -1.88
C LEU A 448 0.42 3.71 -1.66
N ASP A 449 0.16 4.14 -0.43
CA ASP A 449 -0.31 5.50 -0.27
C ASP A 449 0.21 6.17 1.00
N HIS A 450 0.19 7.49 0.91
CA HIS A 450 1.01 8.42 1.65
C HIS A 450 0.54 8.68 3.10
N ALA A 451 1.54 8.83 3.97
CA ALA A 451 1.65 9.76 5.10
C ALA A 451 0.41 10.23 5.88
N THR A 452 0.45 10.07 7.20
CA THR A 452 0.04 11.14 8.13
C THR A 452 1.02 11.21 9.30
N THR A 453 2.03 12.06 9.15
CA THR A 453 2.74 12.68 10.27
C THR A 453 2.14 14.07 10.44
N VAL A 454 1.49 14.30 11.58
CA VAL A 454 1.24 15.65 12.09
C VAL A 454 2.55 16.11 12.74
N GLY A 455 3.21 17.08 12.12
CA GLY A 455 4.42 17.72 12.60
C GLY A 455 4.57 19.10 11.99
N THR A 456 4.14 20.10 12.73
CA THR A 456 4.10 21.52 12.35
C THR A 456 5.50 22.16 12.39
N SER A 457 5.75 23.04 11.40
CA SER A 457 6.59 24.27 11.43
C SER A 457 8.10 24.23 11.09
N GLY A 458 8.46 25.17 10.18
CA GLY A 458 9.79 25.78 9.97
C GLY A 458 10.58 25.15 8.82
N GLY A 459 11.04 25.82 7.75
CA GLY A 459 11.30 27.24 7.53
C GLY A 459 12.74 27.48 7.04
N GLY A 460 13.09 27.01 5.82
CA GLY A 460 14.29 27.38 5.01
C GLY A 460 15.69 27.10 5.60
N PRO A 461 16.82 27.34 4.87
CA PRO A 461 16.94 27.86 3.50
C PRO A 461 17.86 27.04 2.55
N MET A 462 17.82 27.38 1.27
CA MET A 462 18.71 26.88 0.22
C MET A 462 20.08 27.56 0.23
N LEU A 463 21.14 26.77 -0.03
CA LEU A 463 22.49 27.25 -0.33
C LEU A 463 22.74 27.19 -1.86
N PRO A 464 23.26 28.26 -2.48
CA PRO A 464 23.89 28.18 -3.80
C PRO A 464 25.43 28.17 -3.71
N ARG A 465 26.09 27.53 -4.69
CA ARG A 465 27.55 27.45 -4.84
C ARG A 465 28.14 28.57 -5.71
N HIS A 466 29.24 29.16 -5.21
CA HIS A 466 30.43 29.77 -5.89
C HIS A 466 30.24 31.09 -6.68
N PHE A 467 31.17 32.07 -6.76
CA PHE A 467 32.57 32.31 -6.31
C PHE A 467 32.84 33.87 -6.34
N PRO A 468 34.05 34.44 -6.14
CA PRO A 468 34.25 35.73 -5.44
C PRO A 468 34.52 36.92 -6.37
N SER A 469 34.30 38.15 -5.88
CA SER A 469 34.90 39.37 -6.44
C SER A 469 35.05 40.45 -5.35
N ARG A 470 36.23 41.08 -5.34
CA ARG A 470 36.77 42.03 -4.36
C ARG A 470 36.33 43.49 -4.69
N PRO A 471 36.77 44.57 -4.00
CA PRO A 471 35.93 45.63 -3.42
C PRO A 471 36.06 47.00 -4.14
N PRO A 472 35.30 48.03 -3.71
CA PRO A 472 35.91 49.28 -3.21
C PRO A 472 35.18 49.83 -1.97
N THR A 473 35.85 50.22 -0.87
CA THR A 473 36.39 51.55 -0.48
C THR A 473 35.38 52.71 -0.35
N HIS A 474 35.55 53.46 0.77
CA HIS A 474 34.94 54.74 1.20
C HIS A 474 33.55 54.60 1.85
N SER A 475 33.27 55.15 3.04
CA SER A 475 33.49 56.52 3.55
C SER A 475 33.74 56.51 5.08
N ASP A 476 34.74 57.24 5.61
CA ASP A 476 34.67 58.63 6.11
C ASP A 476 33.64 58.88 7.24
N GLY A 477 34.11 59.61 8.27
CA GLY A 477 33.31 60.55 9.06
C GLY A 477 33.02 60.15 10.48
#